data_AF-A0A2D5AT24-F1
#
_entry.id   AF-A0A2D5AT24-F1
#
_cell.length_a   1.000
_cell.length_b   1.000
_cell.length_c   1.000
_cell.angle_alpha   90.00
_cell.angle_beta   90.00
_cell.angle_gamma   90.00
#
_symmetry.space_group_name_H-M   'P 1'
#
loop_
_entity.id
_entity.type
_entity.pdbx_description
1 polymer ?
#
loop_
_entity_poly.entity_id
_entity_poly.type
_entity_poly.pdbx_seq_one_letter_code
_entity_poly.pdbx_strand_id
1 'polypeptide(L)'
;MYSISLDGDLPEDLEEYAEDYGVQPGWTFLTGDEDLVTEIRHRLGAFDPDPIIDLDKTQHAGVVVFGDEPKGRWCVFPGQMKPTVLSRYIKRVMAL
;
A
#
# COMPACT_ATOMS: atom_id res chain seq x y z
N MET A 1 -6.14 2.01 -7.88
CA MET A 1 -5.16 2.07 -6.78
C MET A 1 -5.90 1.77 -5.49
N TYR A 2 -5.27 1.08 -4.56
CA TYR A 2 -5.85 0.75 -3.27
C TYR A 2 -4.95 1.29 -2.16
N SER A 3 -5.55 1.85 -1.11
CA SER A 3 -4.91 2.09 0.20
C SER A 3 -5.63 1.22 1.22
N ILE A 4 -4.90 0.51 2.07
CA ILE A 4 -5.47 -0.39 3.08
C ILE A 4 -5.11 0.16 4.45
N SER A 5 -6.09 0.36 5.33
CA SER A 5 -5.86 0.75 6.72
C SER A 5 -5.11 -0.34 7.48
N LEU A 6 -4.12 0.05 8.29
CA LEU A 6 -3.42 -0.86 9.21
C LEU A 6 -4.06 -0.88 10.61
N ASP A 7 -4.74 0.20 10.98
CA ASP A 7 -5.22 0.48 12.33
C ASP A 7 -6.71 0.14 12.53
N GLY A 8 -7.35 -0.42 11.50
CA GLY A 8 -8.76 -0.77 11.57
C GLY A 8 -9.67 0.47 11.53
N ASP A 9 -9.25 1.51 10.79
CA ASP A 9 -10.06 2.71 10.57
C ASP A 9 -11.45 2.34 10.04
N LEU A 10 -12.48 3.05 10.46
CA LEU A 10 -13.83 2.77 10.02
C LEU A 10 -14.05 3.30 8.59
N PRO A 11 -15.01 2.73 7.83
CA PRO A 11 -15.32 3.22 6.49
C PRO A 11 -15.59 4.73 6.43
N GLU A 12 -16.28 5.29 7.44
CA GLU A 12 -16.54 6.72 7.57
C GLU A 12 -15.26 7.56 7.73
N ASP A 13 -14.30 7.09 8.53
CA ASP A 13 -13.01 7.77 8.73
C ASP A 13 -12.21 7.82 7.41
N LEU A 14 -12.27 6.73 6.64
CA LEU A 14 -11.60 6.61 5.35
C LEU A 14 -12.28 7.44 4.25
N GLU A 15 -13.60 7.61 4.32
CA GLU A 15 -14.35 8.48 3.41
C GLU A 15 -13.97 9.95 3.68
N GLU A 16 -14.00 10.39 4.93
CA GLU A 16 -13.56 11.74 5.34
C GLU A 16 -12.10 11.99 4.91
N TYR A 17 -11.20 11.04 5.17
CA TYR A 17 -9.81 11.12 4.73
C TYR A 17 -9.69 11.25 3.21
N ALA A 18 -10.48 10.50 2.43
CA ALA A 18 -10.43 10.58 0.97
C ALA A 18 -10.91 11.95 0.46
N GLU A 19 -11.92 12.54 1.09
CA GLU A 19 -12.43 13.88 0.79
C GLU A 19 -11.40 14.97 1.11
N ASP A 20 -10.82 14.94 2.31
CA ASP A 20 -9.84 15.91 2.79
C ASP A 20 -8.60 15.99 1.89
N TYR A 21 -8.17 14.85 1.35
CA TYR A 21 -7.02 14.77 0.45
C TYR A 21 -7.39 14.88 -1.05
N GLY A 22 -8.66 15.13 -1.38
CA GLY A 22 -9.12 15.33 -2.75
C GLY A 22 -8.87 14.12 -3.66
N VAL A 23 -9.05 12.92 -3.13
CA VAL A 23 -8.81 11.66 -3.83
C VAL A 23 -9.68 11.58 -5.08
N GLN A 24 -9.07 11.16 -6.20
CA GLN A 24 -9.73 11.09 -7.50
C GLN A 24 -10.31 9.69 -7.77
N PRO A 25 -11.33 9.59 -8.66
CA PRO A 25 -11.85 8.30 -9.10
C PRO A 25 -10.74 7.35 -9.57
N GLY A 26 -10.84 6.08 -9.17
CA GLY A 26 -9.81 5.07 -9.45
C GLY A 26 -8.82 4.82 -8.30
N TRP A 27 -8.97 5.50 -7.17
CA TRP A 27 -8.30 5.18 -5.90
C TRP A 27 -9.36 4.86 -4.84
N THR A 28 -9.29 3.66 -4.25
CA THR A 28 -10.21 3.18 -3.23
C THR A 28 -9.48 2.92 -1.91
N PHE A 29 -10.07 3.35 -0.81
CA PHE A 29 -9.58 3.07 0.55
C PHE A 29 -10.32 1.84 1.09
N LEU A 30 -9.59 0.96 1.77
CA LEU A 30 -10.05 -0.33 2.23
C LEU A 30 -9.73 -0.49 3.71
N THR A 31 -10.66 -1.10 4.44
CA THR A 31 -10.49 -1.54 5.83
C THR A 31 -11.05 -2.95 5.97
N GLY A 32 -10.77 -3.62 7.09
CA GLY A 32 -11.24 -4.98 7.32
C GLY A 32 -10.69 -5.62 8.58
N ASP A 33 -10.89 -6.93 8.67
CA ASP A 33 -10.40 -7.78 9.75
C ASP A 33 -8.86 -7.71 9.88
N GLU A 34 -8.35 -7.60 11.12
CA GLU A 34 -6.93 -7.40 11.38
C GLU A 34 -6.06 -8.59 10.93
N ASP A 35 -6.57 -9.82 11.06
CA ASP A 35 -5.84 -11.02 10.62
C ASP A 35 -5.73 -11.02 9.09
N LEU A 36 -6.80 -10.63 8.39
CA LEU A 36 -6.80 -10.51 6.94
C LEU A 36 -5.85 -9.39 6.45
N VAL A 37 -5.87 -8.23 7.09
CA VAL A 37 -4.94 -7.12 6.76
C VAL A 37 -3.49 -7.56 6.99
N THR A 38 -3.23 -8.28 8.08
CA THR A 38 -1.91 -8.85 8.39
C THR A 38 -1.47 -9.87 7.34
N GLU A 39 -2.36 -10.76 6.91
CA GLU A 39 -2.05 -11.72 5.84
C GLU A 39 -1.72 -11.00 4.52
N ILE A 40 -2.54 -10.02 4.13
CA ILE A 40 -2.36 -9.28 2.87
C ILE A 40 -1.03 -8.54 2.86
N ARG A 41 -0.72 -7.77 3.92
CA ARG A 41 0.53 -6.99 3.96
C ARG A 41 1.76 -7.89 3.96
N HIS A 42 1.72 -9.05 4.64
CA HIS A 42 2.80 -10.04 4.63
C HIS A 42 3.01 -10.63 3.23
N ARG A 43 1.93 -11.06 2.56
CA ARG A 43 1.99 -11.59 1.19
C ARG A 43 2.50 -10.57 0.16
N LEU A 44 2.21 -9.28 0.38
CA LEU A 44 2.67 -8.18 -0.47
C LEU A 44 4.07 -7.64 -0.10
N GLY A 45 4.71 -8.19 0.94
CA GLY A 45 6.03 -7.77 1.38
C GLY A 45 6.05 -6.42 2.11
N ALA A 46 4.90 -5.95 2.60
CA ALA A 46 4.76 -4.76 3.43
C ALA A 46 4.81 -5.13 4.93
N PHE A 47 5.95 -5.69 5.35
CA PHE A 47 6.21 -6.09 6.73
C PHE A 47 7.70 -5.92 7.08
N ASP A 48 7.99 -5.78 8.37
CA ASP A 48 9.36 -5.82 8.88
C ASP A 48 9.74 -7.26 9.27
N PRO A 49 10.94 -7.76 8.88
CA PRO A 49 11.40 -9.08 9.32
C PRO A 49 11.57 -9.22 10.84
N ASP A 50 11.80 -8.13 11.57
CA ASP A 50 11.79 -8.12 13.03
C ASP A 50 10.34 -8.02 13.53
N PRO A 51 9.80 -9.07 14.18
CA PRO A 51 8.41 -9.08 14.62
C PRO A 51 8.10 -8.01 15.68
N ILE A 52 9.10 -7.54 16.44
CA ILE A 52 8.87 -6.48 17.42
C ILE A 52 8.65 -5.14 16.71
N ILE A 53 9.40 -4.88 15.64
CA ILE A 53 9.25 -3.69 14.81
C ILE A 53 7.95 -3.78 13.99
N ASP A 54 7.67 -4.95 13.43
CA ASP A 54 6.48 -5.19 12.60
C ASP A 54 5.16 -5.03 13.37
N LEU A 55 5.16 -5.33 14.67
CA LEU A 55 4.01 -5.14 15.57
C LEU A 55 3.80 -3.67 15.98
N ASP A 56 4.84 -2.83 15.88
CA ASP A 56 4.73 -1.41 16.16
C ASP A 56 4.13 -0.69 14.95
N LYS A 57 2.81 -0.46 14.99
CA LYS A 57 2.07 0.22 13.92
C LYS A 57 2.57 1.65 13.64
N THR A 58 3.34 2.26 14.55
CA THR A 58 4.00 3.56 14.31
C THR A 58 5.20 3.48 13.37
N GLN A 59 5.73 2.29 13.11
CA GLN A 59 6.88 2.02 12.23
C GLN A 59 6.46 1.66 10.79
N HIS A 60 5.29 2.12 10.33
CA HIS A 60 4.81 1.82 8.99
C HIS A 60 5.78 2.33 7.89
N ALA A 61 6.31 1.40 7.09
CA ALA A 61 7.34 1.68 6.09
C ALA A 61 6.93 2.67 4.97
N GLY A 62 5.63 2.91 4.79
CA GLY A 62 5.12 3.89 3.82
C GLY A 62 5.45 3.52 2.38
N VAL A 63 5.15 2.28 1.99
CA VAL A 63 5.49 1.73 0.67
C VAL A 63 4.28 1.68 -0.27
N VAL A 64 4.54 1.67 -1.57
CA VAL A 64 3.60 1.34 -2.63
C VAL A 64 4.05 0.03 -3.26
N VAL A 65 3.13 -0.94 -3.35
CA VAL A 65 3.37 -2.23 -3.99
C VAL A 65 2.62 -2.29 -5.32
N PHE A 66 3.30 -2.67 -6.39
CA PHE A 66 2.69 -2.83 -7.72
C PHE A 66 3.37 -3.94 -8.51
N GLY A 67 2.62 -4.58 -9.42
CA GLY A 67 3.14 -5.69 -10.22
C GLY A 67 2.36 -5.98 -11.49
N ASP A 68 3.05 -6.64 -12.42
CA ASP A 68 2.51 -7.26 -13.62
C ASP A 68 2.41 -8.77 -13.36
N GLU A 69 1.24 -9.20 -12.87
CA GLU A 69 1.01 -10.57 -12.43
C GLU A 69 1.19 -11.62 -13.54
N PRO A 70 0.69 -11.42 -14.79
CA PRO A 70 0.98 -12.34 -15.89
C PRO A 70 2.47 -12.58 -16.15
N LYS A 71 3.34 -11.62 -15.82
CA LYS A 71 4.79 -11.74 -15.95
C LYS A 71 5.49 -12.11 -14.63
N GLY A 72 4.76 -12.20 -13.52
CA GLY A 72 5.30 -12.45 -12.19
C GLY A 72 6.27 -11.36 -11.71
N ARG A 73 6.15 -10.11 -12.18
CA ARG A 73 7.05 -9.02 -11.81
C ARG A 73 6.38 -8.10 -10.81
N TRP A 74 6.98 -7.97 -9.63
CA TRP A 74 6.49 -7.13 -8.54
C TRP A 74 7.56 -6.18 -8.04
N CYS A 75 7.13 -5.04 -7.51
CA CYS A 75 8.01 -4.03 -6.91
C CYS A 75 7.36 -3.45 -5.66
N VAL A 76 8.14 -3.40 -4.59
CA VAL A 76 7.88 -2.56 -3.42
C VAL A 76 8.69 -1.27 -3.60
N PHE A 77 8.05 -0.12 -3.42
CA PHE A 77 8.66 1.18 -3.69
C PHE A 77 8.34 2.17 -2.57
N PRO A 78 9.32 2.93 -2.05
CA PRO A 78 9.05 3.92 -1.00
C PRO A 78 8.13 5.05 -1.51
N GLY A 79 7.01 5.30 -0.84
CA GLY A 79 5.98 6.24 -1.28
C GLY A 79 6.42 7.70 -1.26
N GLN A 80 7.44 8.04 -0.47
CA GLN A 80 7.95 9.41 -0.29
C GLN A 80 8.90 9.85 -1.43
N MET A 81 9.23 8.95 -2.36
CA MET A 81 10.09 9.25 -3.49
C MET A 81 9.39 10.14 -4.53
N LYS A 82 10.18 10.84 -5.36
CA LYS A 82 9.64 11.73 -6.41
C LYS A 82 8.72 10.94 -7.37
N PRO A 83 7.56 11.48 -7.77
CA PRO A 83 6.64 10.81 -8.71
C PRO A 83 7.28 10.44 -10.06
N THR A 84 8.26 11.22 -10.51
CA THR A 84 9.02 10.92 -11.74
C THR A 84 9.89 9.67 -11.62
N VAL A 85 10.32 9.31 -10.41
CA VAL A 85 11.04 8.07 -10.15
C VAL A 85 10.05 6.90 -10.11
N LEU A 86 8.93 7.03 -9.39
CA LEU A 86 7.88 6.02 -9.34
C LEU A 86 7.39 5.65 -10.74
N SER A 87 7.04 6.64 -11.57
CA SER A 87 6.57 6.41 -12.94
C SER A 87 7.59 5.68 -13.82
N ARG A 88 8.90 5.89 -13.60
CA ARG A 88 9.96 5.15 -14.29
C ARG A 88 9.98 3.68 -13.89
N TYR A 89 9.79 3.37 -12.61
CA TYR A 89 9.74 1.99 -12.12
C TYR A 89 8.48 1.27 -12.57
N ILE A 90 7.31 1.93 -12.51
CA ILE A 90 6.06 1.40 -13.07
C ILE A 90 6.27 1.02 -14.54
N LYS A 91 6.82 1.92 -15.35
CA LYS A 91 7.10 1.62 -16.76
C LYS A 91 8.02 0.40 -16.95
N ARG A 92 9.02 0.21 -16.07
CA ARG A 92 9.92 -0.96 -16.15
C ARG A 92 9.23 -2.27 -15.76
N VAL A 93 8.42 -2.25 -14.71
CA VAL A 93 7.71 -3.44 -14.21
C VAL A 93 6.57 -3.84 -15.15
N MET A 94 5.94 -2.86 -15.81
CA MET A 94 4.77 -3.07 -16.67
C MET A 94 5.09 -3.18 -18.17
N ALA A 95 6.25 -2.70 -18.64
CA ALA A 95 6.60 -2.75 -20.06
C ALA A 95 6.68 -4.20 -20.60
N LEU A 96 6.48 -4.37 -21.90
CA LEU A 96 6.69 -5.66 -22.58
C LEU A 96 8.14 -6.13 -22.44
#